data_AF-A0A386PPS0-F1
#
_entry.id   AF-A0A386PPS0-F1
#
_cell.length_a   1.000
_cell.length_b   1.000
_cell.length_c   1.000
_cell.angle_alpha   90.00
_cell.angle_beta   90.00
_cell.angle_gamma   90.00
#
_symmetry.space_group_name_H-M   'P 1'
#
loop_
_entity.id
_entity.type
_entity.pdbx_description
1 polymer ?
#
loop_
_entity_poly.entity_id
_entity_poly.type
_entity_poly.pdbx_seq_one_letter_code
_entity_poly.pdbx_strand_id
1 'polypeptide(L)'
;MQHTHITEQMVIDEFVKIGFNEAIASDIANRYYHNEISYQDLLIIKMELKGDISDVKNELKSDIVAVRNELKSDIVAVRNELKSDITAVRNELKGDITLLNVKVDNLDKNNKWLFGLSFAIWLTTIGGFIALFFK
;
A
#
# COMPACT_ATOMS: atom_id res chain seq x y z
N MET A 1 -15.54 -54.91 -40.77
CA MET A 1 -15.73 -53.71 -41.62
C MET A 1 -14.36 -53.37 -42.19
N GLN A 2 -14.17 -53.46 -43.51
CA GLN A 2 -12.90 -53.07 -44.12
C GLN A 2 -12.73 -51.56 -43.95
N HIS A 3 -11.70 -51.12 -43.22
CA HIS A 3 -11.27 -49.73 -43.28
C HIS A 3 -10.59 -49.54 -44.63
N THR A 4 -11.31 -48.95 -45.59
CA THR A 4 -10.71 -48.45 -46.83
C THR A 4 -9.76 -47.32 -46.44
N HIS A 5 -8.46 -47.59 -46.52
CA HIS A 5 -7.45 -46.54 -46.47
C HIS A 5 -7.60 -45.72 -47.74
N ILE A 6 -8.22 -44.54 -47.61
CA ILE A 6 -8.21 -43.55 -48.67
C ILE A 6 -6.75 -43.20 -48.90
N THR A 7 -6.28 -43.18 -50.15
CA THR A 7 -4.93 -42.75 -50.53
C THR A 7 -4.95 -41.33 -51.11
N GLU A 8 -3.81 -40.64 -51.11
CA GLU A 8 -3.68 -39.29 -51.71
C GLU A 8 -4.20 -39.26 -53.15
N GLN A 9 -3.85 -40.27 -53.95
CA GLN A 9 -4.32 -40.39 -55.33
C GLN A 9 -5.84 -40.56 -55.43
N MET A 10 -6.48 -41.33 -54.53
CA MET A 10 -7.93 -41.48 -54.52
C MET A 10 -8.64 -40.15 -54.25
N VAL A 11 -8.04 -39.30 -53.40
CA VAL A 11 -8.57 -37.96 -53.12
C VAL A 11 -8.38 -37.04 -54.32
N ILE A 12 -7.21 -37.06 -54.96
CA ILE A 12 -6.92 -36.28 -56.17
C ILE A 12 -7.91 -36.64 -57.29
N ASP A 13 -8.08 -37.93 -57.58
CA ASP A 13 -8.95 -38.41 -58.66
C ASP A 13 -10.41 -37.99 -58.44
N GLU A 14 -10.87 -37.99 -57.19
CA GLU A 14 -12.22 -37.56 -56.83
C GLU A 14 -12.41 -36.04 -56.98
N PHE A 15 -11.41 -35.24 -56.59
CA PHE A 15 -11.44 -33.78 -56.80
C PHE A 15 -11.39 -33.40 -58.28
N VAL A 16 -10.58 -34.10 -59.08
CA VAL A 16 -10.52 -33.88 -60.54
C VAL A 16 -11.85 -34.27 -61.20
N LYS A 17 -12.50 -35.36 -60.78
CA LYS A 17 -13.82 -35.77 -61.28
C LYS A 17 -14.91 -34.72 -61.07
N ILE A 18 -14.89 -34.02 -59.95
CA ILE A 18 -15.86 -32.95 -59.65
C ILE A 18 -15.47 -31.60 -60.30
N GLY A 19 -14.41 -31.57 -61.11
CA GLY A 19 -14.04 -30.44 -61.96
C GLY A 19 -12.91 -29.55 -61.43
N PHE A 20 -12.19 -29.96 -60.38
CA PHE A 20 -10.99 -29.22 -59.96
C PHE A 20 -9.82 -29.43 -60.94
N ASN A 21 -8.98 -28.40 -61.05
CA ASN A 21 -7.68 -28.52 -61.72
C ASN A 21 -6.79 -29.51 -60.95
N GLU A 22 -6.07 -30.37 -61.66
CA GLU A 22 -5.17 -31.38 -61.09
C GLU A 22 -4.14 -30.79 -60.12
N ALA A 23 -3.61 -29.60 -60.39
CA ALA A 23 -2.69 -28.91 -59.48
C ALA A 23 -3.37 -28.48 -58.17
N ILE A 24 -4.64 -28.06 -58.24
CA ILE A 24 -5.42 -27.67 -57.06
C ILE A 24 -5.83 -28.92 -56.27
N ALA A 25 -6.26 -29.98 -56.95
CA ALA A 25 -6.60 -31.26 -56.34
C ALA A 25 -5.39 -31.87 -55.60
N SER A 26 -4.21 -31.82 -56.21
CA SER A 26 -2.95 -32.30 -55.60
C SER A 26 -2.56 -31.47 -54.37
N ASP A 27 -2.62 -30.13 -54.44
CA ASP A 27 -2.33 -29.26 -53.30
C ASP A 27 -3.29 -29.51 -52.11
N ILE A 28 -4.58 -29.68 -52.37
CA ILE A 28 -5.58 -29.96 -51.33
C ILE A 28 -5.38 -31.35 -50.71
N ALA A 29 -5.16 -32.38 -51.54
CA ALA A 29 -4.91 -33.74 -51.08
C ALA A 29 -3.65 -33.80 -50.20
N ASN A 30 -2.57 -33.15 -50.63
CA ASN A 30 -1.32 -33.09 -49.88
C ASN A 30 -1.52 -32.45 -48.50
N ARG A 31 -2.20 -31.29 -48.43
CA ARG A 31 -2.52 -30.60 -47.18
C ARG A 31 -3.40 -31.43 -46.25
N TYR A 32 -4.33 -32.20 -46.80
CA TYR A 32 -5.22 -33.11 -46.06
C TYR A 32 -4.44 -34.30 -45.46
N TYR A 33 -3.58 -34.96 -46.25
CA TYR A 33 -2.79 -36.10 -45.76
C TYR A 33 -1.68 -35.71 -44.78
N HIS A 34 -1.08 -34.54 -44.98
CA HIS A 34 -0.01 -34.05 -44.14
C HIS A 34 -0.49 -33.16 -42.98
N ASN A 35 -1.81 -32.98 -42.82
CA ASN A 35 -2.45 -32.15 -41.80
C ASN A 35 -1.84 -30.74 -41.69
N GLU A 36 -1.33 -30.19 -42.80
CA GLU A 36 -0.61 -28.91 -42.79
C GLU A 36 -1.50 -27.79 -42.22
N ILE A 37 -2.79 -27.83 -42.54
CA ILE A 37 -3.80 -26.89 -42.04
C ILE A 37 -3.88 -26.95 -40.51
N SER A 38 -4.00 -28.15 -39.93
CA SER A 38 -4.11 -28.33 -38.47
C SER A 38 -2.83 -27.92 -37.72
N TYR A 39 -1.65 -28.12 -38.32
CA TYR A 39 -0.40 -27.64 -37.73
C TYR A 39 -0.34 -26.11 -37.71
N GLN A 40 -0.81 -25.43 -38.76
CA GLN A 40 -0.86 -23.97 -38.78
C GLN A 40 -1.83 -23.43 -37.72
N ASP A 41 -3.01 -24.02 -37.57
CA ASP A 41 -3.98 -23.62 -36.55
C ASP A 41 -3.41 -23.78 -35.13
N LEU A 42 -2.71 -24.90 -34.86
CA LEU A 42 -2.03 -25.12 -33.58
C LEU A 42 -0.91 -24.10 -33.31
N LEU A 43 -0.19 -23.69 -34.35
CA LEU A 43 0.85 -22.66 -34.22
C LEU A 43 0.22 -21.30 -33.89
N ILE A 44 -0.87 -20.93 -34.54
CA ILE A 44 -1.62 -19.69 -34.28
C ILE A 44 -2.11 -19.69 -32.84
N ILE A 45 -2.82 -20.73 -32.40
CA ILE A 45 -3.32 -20.86 -31.02
C ILE A 45 -2.18 -20.77 -30.01
N LYS A 46 -1.03 -21.40 -30.28
CA LYS A 46 0.15 -21.32 -29.40
C LYS A 46 0.73 -19.91 -29.34
N MET A 47 0.70 -19.16 -30.43
CA MET A 47 1.16 -17.77 -30.47
C MET A 47 0.20 -16.84 -29.71
N GLU A 48 -1.11 -17.01 -29.92
CA GLU A 48 -2.15 -16.27 -29.19
C GLU A 48 -2.06 -16.52 -27.69
N LEU A 49 -2.03 -17.78 -27.25
CA LEU A 49 -1.89 -18.13 -25.83
C LEU A 49 -0.61 -17.57 -25.21
N LYS A 50 0.50 -17.53 -25.95
CA LYS A 50 1.73 -16.90 -25.46
C LYS A 50 1.58 -15.39 -25.33
N GLY A 51 0.86 -14.75 -26.25
CA GLY A 51 0.49 -13.34 -26.18
C GLY A 51 -0.33 -13.06 -24.93
N ASP A 52 -1.44 -13.76 -24.75
CA ASP A 52 -2.34 -13.62 -23.61
C ASP A 52 -1.60 -13.81 -22.28
N ILE A 53 -0.75 -14.85 -22.17
CA ILE A 53 0.07 -15.08 -20.97
C ILE A 53 1.04 -13.93 -20.71
N SER A 54 1.63 -13.36 -21.77
CA SER A 54 2.55 -12.22 -21.65
C SER A 54 1.79 -10.97 -21.18
N ASP A 55 0.60 -10.73 -21.71
CA ASP A 55 -0.22 -9.57 -21.36
C ASP A 55 -0.71 -9.66 -19.92
N VAL A 56 -1.25 -10.80 -19.50
CA VAL A 56 -1.64 -11.04 -18.10
C VAL A 56 -0.44 -10.88 -17.15
N LYS A 57 0.75 -11.36 -17.54
CA LYS A 57 1.96 -11.20 -16.73
C LYS A 57 2.37 -9.73 -16.58
N ASN A 58 2.21 -8.94 -17.64
CA ASN A 58 2.52 -7.51 -17.62
C ASN A 58 1.51 -6.73 -16.79
N GLU A 59 0.22 -7.06 -16.90
CA GLU A 59 -0.86 -6.49 -16.09
C GLU A 59 -0.61 -6.77 -14.60
N LEU A 60 -0.40 -8.03 -14.22
CA LEU A 60 -0.08 -8.39 -12.84
C LEU A 60 1.17 -7.67 -12.30
N LYS A 61 2.20 -7.49 -13.14
CA LYS A 61 3.40 -6.75 -12.76
C LYS A 61 3.08 -5.26 -12.53
N SER A 62 2.23 -4.67 -13.36
CA SER A 62 1.75 -3.30 -13.21
C SER A 62 0.97 -3.13 -11.92
N ASP A 63 0.03 -4.04 -11.63
CA ASP A 63 -0.79 -4.02 -10.42
C ASP A 63 0.06 -4.13 -9.15
N ILE A 64 1.05 -5.02 -9.15
CA ILE A 64 2.00 -5.16 -8.03
C ILE A 64 2.77 -3.85 -7.80
N VAL A 65 3.17 -3.15 -8.87
CA VAL A 65 3.85 -1.85 -8.75
C VAL A 65 2.89 -0.78 -8.23
N ALA A 66 1.65 -0.75 -8.71
CA ALA A 66 0.63 0.19 -8.25
C ALA A 66 0.36 0.03 -6.75
N VAL A 67 0.05 -1.19 -6.30
CA VAL A 67 -0.19 -1.50 -4.88
C VAL A 67 1.03 -1.18 -4.01
N ARG A 68 2.24 -1.48 -4.49
CA ARG A 68 3.47 -1.12 -3.75
C ARG A 68 3.61 0.39 -3.57
N ASN A 69 3.29 1.17 -4.59
CA ASN A 69 3.37 2.63 -4.53
C ASN A 69 2.30 3.22 -3.60
N GLU A 70 1.08 2.69 -3.65
CA GLU A 70 -0.02 3.05 -2.74
C GLU A 70 0.38 2.79 -1.28
N LEU A 71 0.82 1.57 -0.96
CA LEU A 71 1.29 1.22 0.39
C LEU A 71 2.45 2.12 0.87
N LYS A 72 3.36 2.49 -0.03
CA LYS A 72 4.45 3.41 0.32
C LYS A 72 3.93 4.81 0.63
N SER A 73 2.93 5.29 -0.11
CA SER A 73 2.25 6.57 0.15
C SER A 73 1.55 6.55 1.51
N ASP A 74 0.80 5.50 1.80
CA ASP A 74 0.06 5.35 3.06
C ASP A 74 1.01 5.32 4.27
N ILE A 75 2.12 4.60 4.17
CA ILE A 75 3.15 4.58 5.22
C ILE A 75 3.71 5.98 5.48
N VAL A 76 3.92 6.79 4.43
CA VAL A 76 4.40 8.17 4.57
C VAL A 76 3.33 9.05 5.22
N ALA A 77 2.07 8.90 4.82
CA ALA A 77 0.94 9.64 5.38
C ALA A 77 0.80 9.37 6.89
N VAL A 78 0.73 8.10 7.29
CA VAL A 78 0.63 7.69 8.71
C VAL A 78 1.84 8.16 9.51
N ARG A 79 3.05 8.10 8.95
CA ARG A 79 4.25 8.61 9.63
C ARG A 79 4.15 10.11 9.89
N ASN A 80 3.64 10.88 8.93
CA ASN A 80 3.51 12.33 9.08
C ASN A 80 2.43 12.69 10.10
N GLU A 81 1.30 11.97 10.09
CA GLU A 81 0.24 12.10 11.09
C GLU A 81 0.77 11.84 12.50
N LEU A 82 1.42 10.69 12.73
CA LEU A 82 2.03 10.38 14.03
C LEU A 82 3.06 11.41 14.48
N LYS A 83 3.85 11.97 13.56
CA LYS A 83 4.81 13.03 13.88
C LYS A 83 4.10 14.33 14.30
N SER A 84 2.99 14.66 13.64
CA SER A 84 2.15 15.79 14.00
C SER A 84 1.55 15.60 15.39
N ASP A 85 0.97 14.44 15.66
CA ASP A 85 0.35 14.12 16.96
C ASP A 85 1.36 14.16 18.10
N ILE A 86 2.55 13.57 17.91
CA ILE A 86 3.64 13.65 18.90
C ILE A 86 4.03 15.11 19.16
N THR A 87 4.05 15.95 18.13
CA THR A 87 4.38 17.37 18.28
C THR A 87 3.28 18.12 19.03
N ALA A 88 2.02 17.84 18.72
CA ALA A 88 0.86 18.41 19.42
C ALA A 88 0.89 18.05 20.91
N VAL A 89 0.98 16.77 21.25
CA VAL A 89 1.06 16.28 22.64
C VAL A 89 2.26 16.88 23.37
N ARG A 90 3.43 16.97 22.72
CA ARG A 90 4.61 17.63 23.33
C ARG A 90 4.35 19.10 23.64
N ASN A 91 3.64 19.81 22.78
CA ASN A 91 3.33 21.23 23.00
C ASN A 91 2.30 21.42 24.10
N GLU A 92 1.27 20.57 24.16
CA GLU A 92 0.29 20.52 25.25
C GLU A 92 0.98 20.30 26.60
N LEU A 93 1.84 19.27 26.70
CA LEU A 93 2.59 18.98 27.93
C LEU A 93 3.51 20.14 28.34
N LYS A 94 4.16 20.82 27.40
CA LYS A 94 4.94 22.03 27.70
C LYS A 94 4.07 23.16 28.23
N GLY A 95 2.87 23.33 27.66
CA GLY A 95 1.88 24.30 28.13
C GLY A 95 1.46 24.00 29.57
N ASP A 96 1.13 22.75 29.86
CA ASP A 96 0.73 22.30 31.20
C ASP A 96 1.84 22.50 32.24
N ILE A 97 3.08 22.14 31.90
CA ILE A 97 4.25 22.38 32.76
C ILE A 97 4.44 23.88 33.03
N THR A 98 4.28 24.72 32.01
CA THR A 98 4.40 26.17 32.17
C THR A 98 3.31 26.72 33.09
N LEU A 99 2.07 26.27 32.93
CA LEU A 99 0.96 26.65 33.80
C LEU A 99 1.17 26.19 35.25
N LEU A 100 1.68 24.98 35.45
CA LEU A 100 2.04 24.46 36.76
C LEU A 100 3.14 25.29 37.42
N ASN A 101 4.19 25.64 36.68
CA ASN A 101 5.26 26.50 37.20
C ASN A 101 4.72 27.86 37.67
N VAL A 102 3.83 28.49 36.90
CA VAL A 102 3.18 29.75 37.32
C VAL A 102 2.36 29.57 38.60
N LYS A 103 1.62 28.46 38.72
CA LYS A 103 0.86 28.16 39.94
C LYS A 103 1.79 27.96 41.15
N VAL A 104 2.89 27.24 40.97
CA VAL A 104 3.91 27.02 42.02
C VAL A 104 4.56 28.35 42.43
N ASP A 105 4.97 29.19 41.47
CA ASP A 105 5.56 30.50 41.76
C ASP A 105 4.61 31.40 42.58
N ASN A 106 3.32 31.35 42.26
CA ASN A 106 2.31 32.10 43.02
C ASN A 106 2.14 31.56 44.44
N LEU A 107 2.15 30.23 44.62
CA LEU A 107 2.12 29.61 45.96
C LEU A 107 3.36 29.98 46.77
N ASP A 108 4.55 29.97 46.16
CA ASP A 108 5.80 30.34 46.81
C ASP A 108 5.82 31.82 47.26
N LYS A 109 5.29 32.72 46.42
CA LYS A 109 5.12 34.14 46.78
C LYS A 109 4.16 34.31 47.95
N ASN A 110 3.00 33.65 47.90
CA ASN A 110 2.00 33.72 48.95
C ASN A 110 2.54 33.17 50.27
N ASN A 111 3.24 32.03 50.23
CA ASN A 111 3.87 31.43 51.40
C ASN A 111 4.91 32.37 52.01
N LYS A 112 5.82 32.95 51.20
CA LYS A 112 6.82 33.92 51.69
C LYS A 112 6.16 35.15 52.35
N TRP A 113 5.08 35.66 51.77
CA TRP A 113 4.33 36.76 52.35
C TRP A 113 3.69 36.38 53.70
N LEU A 114 3.05 35.20 53.78
CA LEU A 114 2.47 34.68 55.02
C LEU A 114 3.53 34.48 56.12
N PHE A 115 4.69 33.91 55.80
CA PHE A 115 5.80 33.77 56.75
C PHE A 115 6.28 35.13 57.27
N GLY A 116 6.41 36.12 56.40
CA GLY A 116 6.77 37.48 56.79
C GLY A 116 5.76 38.10 57.75
N LEU A 117 4.46 37.93 57.49
CA LEU A 117 3.40 38.37 58.39
C LEU A 117 3.44 37.66 59.74
N SER A 118 3.53 36.32 59.75
CA SER A 118 3.61 35.55 60.99
C SER A 118 4.82 35.94 61.83
N PHE A 119 5.97 36.20 61.19
CA PHE A 119 7.17 36.69 61.86
C PHE A 119 6.96 38.09 62.45
N ALA A 120 6.32 39.01 61.71
CA ALA A 120 6.00 40.34 62.22
C ALA A 120 5.06 40.30 63.44
N ILE A 121 4.01 39.47 63.39
CA ILE A 121 3.09 39.26 64.52
C ILE A 121 3.82 38.67 65.74
N TRP A 122 4.73 37.73 65.51
CA TRP A 122 5.54 37.14 66.57
C TRP A 122 6.45 38.18 67.25
N LEU A 123 7.08 39.08 66.48
CA LEU A 123 7.91 40.17 67.03
C LEU A 123 7.09 41.16 67.87
N THR A 124 5.89 41.56 67.42
CA THR A 124 5.06 42.53 68.15
C THR A 124 4.53 41.95 69.46
N THR A 125 4.08 40.69 69.44
CA THR A 125 3.61 40.02 70.66
C THR A 125 4.72 39.87 71.69
N ILE A 126 5.91 39.39 71.31
CA ILE A 126 7.05 39.26 72.23
C ILE A 126 7.52 40.62 72.77
N GLY A 127 7.67 41.62 71.91
CA GLY A 127 8.07 42.97 72.34
C GLY A 127 7.11 43.57 73.36
N GLY A 128 5.81 43.39 73.16
CA GLY A 128 4.77 43.80 74.10
C GLY A 128 4.88 43.09 75.46
N PHE A 129 5.12 41.77 75.47
CA PHE A 129 5.37 41.03 76.71
C PHE A 129 6.61 41.53 77.46
N ILE A 130 7.74 41.71 76.77
CA ILE A 130 8.98 42.25 77.36
C ILE A 130 8.72 43.62 78.00
N ALA A 131 8.03 44.52 77.29
CA ALA A 131 7.71 45.86 77.80
C ALA A 131 6.85 45.84 79.07
N LEU A 132 5.98 44.83 79.26
CA LEU A 132 5.18 44.67 80.47
C LEU A 132 5.99 44.13 81.67
N PHE A 133 7.00 43.28 81.43
CA PHE A 133 7.83 42.70 82.51
C PHE A 133 8.91 43.64 83.06
N PHE A 134 9.32 44.66 82.30
CA PHE A 134 10.33 45.65 82.71
C PHE A 134 9.74 46.99 83.21
N LYS A 135 8.42 47.04 83.45
CA LYS A 135 7.72 48.20 84.02
C LYS A 135 7.45 48.04 85.51
#